data_AF-A0A9X2W0L6-F1
#
_entry.id   AF-A0A9X2W0L6-F1
#
_cell.length_a   1.000
_cell.length_b   1.000
_cell.length_c   1.000
_cell.angle_alpha   90.00
_cell.angle_beta   90.00
_cell.angle_gamma   90.00
#
_symmetry.space_group_name_H-M   'P 1'
#
loop_
_entity.id
_entity.type
_entity.pdbx_description
1 polymer ?
#
loop_
_entity_poly.entity_id
_entity_poly.type
_entity_poly.pdbx_seq_one_letter_code
_entity_poly.pdbx_strand_id
1 'polypeptide(L)'
;MTTTSSSPADTLSIDIRSTGTSAPSETIAPQDQHFADAILAMDPMSLPNSNIQITPGLKLPELRVTGLPPGPERTEIETALKALPPEQRATRESAMVEAALRKMLPAIRSLTGAGEGATPYHQEQCLIAGEYRELARRLDAVEAELDEVGSYRAERDPQTGEAVAIPVPLYQGDSRSSRLALKLDLERRMRVLVSPDGTPGVEAKRRLGEAMRESVVLAKQRAEQLRDSAEANRLAGEMLRKERIEAQAKAIASVHRNTL
;
A
#
# COMPACT_ATOMS: atom_id res chain seq x y z
N MET A 1 10.65 33.91 60.45
CA MET A 1 12.02 33.34 60.53
C MET A 1 11.87 32.03 61.27
N THR A 2 12.10 30.84 60.73
CA THR A 2 13.11 30.40 59.76
C THR A 2 12.55 29.23 58.94
N THR A 3 12.86 29.26 57.65
CA THR A 3 12.49 28.29 56.60
C THR A 3 13.58 27.21 56.44
N THR A 4 13.22 25.93 56.40
CA THR A 4 14.07 24.85 55.83
C THR A 4 13.14 23.70 55.41
N SER A 5 12.86 23.52 54.12
CA SER A 5 13.53 22.60 53.20
C SER A 5 12.96 21.17 53.23
N SER A 6 12.23 20.78 52.18
CA SER A 6 12.42 19.50 51.48
C SER A 6 11.46 19.40 50.29
N SER A 7 12.04 19.49 49.09
CA SER A 7 11.54 18.98 47.82
C SER A 7 12.81 18.40 47.15
N PRO A 8 12.76 17.33 46.32
CA PRO A 8 11.61 16.77 45.63
C PRO A 8 11.40 15.25 45.83
N ALA A 9 10.20 14.79 45.53
CA ALA A 9 9.92 13.37 45.36
C ALA A 9 10.47 12.90 44.01
N ASP A 10 11.27 11.84 44.06
CA ASP A 10 11.76 11.05 42.95
C ASP A 10 10.64 10.65 41.98
N THR A 11 10.51 11.39 40.89
CA THR A 11 10.00 10.82 39.65
C THR A 11 11.05 9.86 39.12
N LEU A 12 10.77 8.56 39.21
CA LEU A 12 11.46 7.52 38.45
C LEU A 12 11.28 7.79 36.95
N SER A 13 12.07 8.71 36.40
CA SER A 13 12.27 8.83 34.97
C SER A 13 13.10 7.64 34.54
N ILE A 14 12.46 6.68 33.87
CA ILE A 14 13.17 5.63 33.15
C ILE A 14 13.98 6.36 32.07
N ASP A 15 15.27 6.53 32.32
CA ASP A 15 16.26 6.90 31.33
C ASP A 15 16.33 5.74 30.31
N ILE A 16 15.47 5.80 29.31
CA ILE A 16 15.61 4.98 28.11
C ILE A 16 16.84 5.54 27.40
N ARG A 17 18.02 5.04 27.78
CA ARG A 17 19.25 5.20 27.01
C ARG A 17 19.05 4.49 25.68
N SER A 18 18.51 5.22 24.72
CA SER A 18 18.53 4.90 23.30
C SER A 18 19.99 4.72 22.88
N THR A 19 20.48 3.49 22.99
CA THR A 19 21.75 3.02 22.44
C THR A 19 21.55 2.41 21.06
N GLY A 20 20.58 2.93 20.32
CA GLY A 20 20.51 2.81 18.87
C GLY A 20 20.71 4.21 18.32
N THR A 21 21.76 4.39 17.54
CA THR A 21 21.98 5.52 16.63
C THR A 21 20.63 6.10 16.22
N SER A 22 20.30 7.31 16.70
CA SER A 22 19.12 8.02 16.23
C SER A 22 19.29 8.12 14.72
N ALA A 23 18.56 7.28 13.98
CA ALA A 23 18.48 7.39 12.55
C ALA A 23 18.09 8.84 12.31
N PRO A 24 18.90 9.61 11.58
CA PRO A 24 18.60 11.01 11.37
C PRO A 24 17.17 11.07 10.83
N SER A 25 16.32 11.88 11.45
CA SER A 25 14.98 12.17 10.96
C SER A 25 15.18 12.93 9.64
N GLU A 26 15.48 12.19 8.58
CA GLU A 26 15.98 12.71 7.30
C GLU A 26 14.79 13.08 6.44
N THR A 27 14.38 14.33 6.60
CA THR A 27 13.55 15.05 5.67
C THR A 27 14.17 14.95 4.26
N ILE A 28 13.34 14.59 3.26
CA ILE A 28 13.73 14.61 1.84
C ILE A 28 14.25 16.02 1.51
N ALA A 29 15.37 16.12 0.79
CA ALA A 29 15.93 17.40 0.42
C ALA A 29 14.89 18.24 -0.35
N PRO A 30 14.73 19.56 -0.08
CA PRO A 30 13.68 20.37 -0.73
C PRO A 30 13.68 20.30 -2.25
N GLN A 31 14.86 20.20 -2.86
CA GLN A 31 15.05 20.03 -4.30
C GLN A 31 14.51 18.72 -4.87
N ASP A 32 14.42 17.67 -4.05
CA ASP A 32 13.95 16.34 -4.44
C ASP A 32 12.46 16.11 -4.09
N GLN A 33 11.81 17.10 -3.46
CA GLN A 33 10.42 16.99 -3.02
C GLN A 33 9.45 16.69 -4.18
N HIS A 34 9.72 17.26 -5.36
CA HIS A 34 8.90 17.01 -6.55
C HIS A 34 8.88 15.53 -6.98
N PHE A 35 9.95 14.77 -6.74
CA PHE A 35 9.95 13.32 -6.98
C PHE A 35 9.08 12.59 -5.96
N ALA A 36 9.14 13.00 -4.68
CA ALA A 36 8.31 12.43 -3.64
C ALA A 36 6.82 12.69 -3.91
N ASP A 37 6.48 13.93 -4.30
CA ASP A 37 5.12 14.32 -4.65
C ASP A 37 4.62 13.53 -5.88
N ALA A 38 5.48 13.33 -6.88
CA ALA A 38 5.15 12.51 -8.06
C ALA A 38 4.92 11.04 -7.70
N ILE A 39 5.67 10.48 -6.74
CA ILE A 39 5.46 9.12 -6.23
C ILE A 39 4.12 9.03 -5.50
N LEU A 40 3.82 9.99 -4.61
CA LEU A 40 2.55 10.02 -3.88
C LEU A 40 1.33 10.22 -4.79
N ALA A 41 1.51 10.95 -5.90
CA ALA A 41 0.47 11.18 -6.89
C ALA A 41 0.23 10.01 -7.85
N MET A 42 1.06 8.95 -7.81
CA MET A 42 0.83 7.77 -8.63
C MET A 42 -0.49 7.13 -8.25
N ASP A 43 -1.38 6.97 -9.22
CA ASP A 43 -2.62 6.23 -8.99
C ASP A 43 -2.22 4.79 -8.63
N PRO A 44 -2.62 4.28 -7.46
CA PRO A 44 -2.40 2.88 -7.11
C PRO A 44 -2.81 2.00 -8.29
N MET A 45 -3.96 2.20 -8.91
CA MET A 45 -4.45 1.39 -10.04
C MET A 45 -3.51 1.33 -11.23
N SER A 46 -2.71 2.38 -11.43
CA SER A 46 -1.74 2.50 -12.52
C SER A 46 -0.41 1.82 -12.22
N LEU A 47 -0.16 1.42 -10.95
CA LEU A 47 1.04 0.68 -10.59
C LEU A 47 1.05 -0.63 -11.38
N PRO A 48 2.16 -0.96 -12.07
CA PRO A 48 2.23 -2.14 -12.89
C PRO A 48 1.95 -3.36 -12.02
N ASN A 49 0.82 -4.00 -12.29
CA ASN A 49 0.46 -5.28 -11.69
C ASN A 49 1.49 -6.32 -12.18
N SER A 50 1.87 -7.26 -11.32
CA SER A 50 2.87 -8.27 -11.63
C SER A 50 2.60 -9.00 -12.96
N ASN A 51 3.69 -9.27 -13.69
CA ASN A 51 3.89 -10.21 -14.80
C ASN A 51 3.00 -10.12 -16.06
N ILE A 52 1.97 -9.28 -16.10
CA ILE A 52 1.13 -9.11 -17.29
C ILE A 52 1.50 -7.79 -17.96
N GLN A 53 2.46 -7.85 -18.89
CA GLN A 53 2.70 -6.75 -19.82
C GLN A 53 1.50 -6.63 -20.76
N ILE A 54 0.69 -5.58 -20.60
CA ILE A 54 -0.37 -5.27 -21.56
C ILE A 54 0.33 -4.77 -22.83
N THR A 55 0.33 -5.60 -23.87
CA THR A 55 0.90 -5.26 -25.17
C THR A 55 0.17 -4.03 -25.74
N PRO A 56 0.89 -2.97 -26.17
CA PRO A 56 0.28 -1.80 -26.79
C PRO A 56 -0.51 -2.23 -28.03
N GLY A 57 -1.83 -1.95 -28.06
CA GLY A 57 -2.72 -2.29 -29.17
C GLY A 57 -3.81 -3.33 -28.84
N LEU A 58 -3.76 -3.95 -27.67
CA LEU A 58 -4.85 -4.81 -27.20
C LEU A 58 -6.00 -3.93 -26.67
N LYS A 59 -7.15 -3.90 -27.36
CA LYS A 59 -8.38 -3.38 -26.76
C LYS A 59 -8.72 -4.26 -25.57
N LEU A 60 -8.62 -3.71 -24.36
CA LEU A 60 -9.13 -4.39 -23.17
C LEU A 60 -10.61 -4.72 -23.42
N PRO A 61 -11.05 -5.98 -23.20
CA PRO A 61 -12.46 -6.31 -23.34
C PRO A 61 -13.29 -5.42 -22.41
N GLU A 62 -14.48 -5.00 -22.88
CA GLU A 62 -15.43 -4.28 -22.03
C GLU A 62 -15.66 -5.08 -20.74
N LEU A 63 -15.49 -4.42 -19.60
CA LEU A 63 -15.65 -5.07 -18.31
C LEU A 63 -17.13 -5.42 -18.10
N ARG A 64 -17.40 -6.71 -17.93
CA ARG A 64 -18.75 -7.23 -17.70
C ARG A 64 -18.91 -7.67 -16.25
N VAL A 65 -20.13 -7.56 -15.74
CA VAL A 65 -20.49 -7.97 -14.38
C VAL A 65 -20.21 -9.45 -14.13
N THR A 66 -20.30 -10.29 -15.16
CA THR A 66 -19.95 -11.71 -15.08
C THR A 66 -18.49 -11.96 -14.73
N GLY A 67 -17.61 -10.98 -14.95
CA GLY A 67 -16.20 -11.05 -14.56
C GLY A 67 -15.93 -10.72 -13.09
N LEU A 68 -16.94 -10.25 -12.33
CA LEU A 68 -16.81 -10.02 -10.90
C LEU A 68 -17.03 -11.33 -10.11
N PRO A 69 -16.29 -11.53 -9.00
CA PRO A 69 -16.54 -12.66 -8.11
C PRO A 69 -17.97 -12.60 -7.54
N PRO A 70 -18.57 -13.75 -7.20
CA PRO A 70 -19.88 -13.78 -6.56
C PRO A 70 -19.80 -13.08 -5.19
N GLY A 71 -20.50 -11.96 -5.05
CA GLY A 71 -20.43 -11.10 -3.87
C GLY A 71 -21.49 -9.99 -3.91
N PRO A 72 -21.61 -9.21 -2.83
CA PRO A 72 -22.60 -8.14 -2.72
C PRO A 72 -22.44 -7.11 -3.85
N GLU A 73 -21.20 -6.74 -4.21
CA GLU A 73 -20.93 -5.76 -5.27
C GLU A 73 -21.46 -6.22 -6.63
N ARG A 74 -21.33 -7.52 -6.93
CA ARG A 74 -21.89 -8.08 -8.16
C ARG A 74 -23.41 -7.99 -8.15
N THR A 75 -24.05 -8.39 -7.05
CA THR A 75 -25.51 -8.35 -6.94
C THR A 75 -26.06 -6.92 -7.03
N GLU A 76 -25.38 -5.94 -6.42
CA GLU A 76 -25.74 -4.53 -6.49
C GLU A 76 -25.70 -4.03 -7.94
N ILE A 77 -24.63 -4.32 -8.68
CA ILE A 77 -24.53 -3.89 -10.08
C ILE A 77 -25.58 -4.61 -10.95
N GLU A 78 -25.82 -5.91 -10.75
CA GLU A 78 -26.88 -6.63 -11.47
C GLU A 78 -28.27 -6.01 -11.23
N THR A 79 -28.57 -5.59 -10.00
CA THR A 79 -29.82 -4.89 -9.69
C THR A 79 -29.88 -3.50 -10.32
N ALA A 80 -28.79 -2.73 -10.27
CA ALA A 80 -28.71 -1.40 -10.88
C ALA A 80 -28.86 -1.45 -12.41
N LEU A 81 -28.29 -2.47 -13.06
CA LEU A 81 -28.38 -2.66 -14.52
C LEU A 81 -29.79 -3.05 -14.97
N LYS A 82 -30.55 -3.80 -14.16
CA LYS A 82 -31.94 -4.14 -14.45
C LYS A 82 -32.85 -2.91 -14.49
N ALA A 83 -32.55 -1.89 -13.69
CA ALA A 83 -33.29 -0.63 -13.66
C ALA A 83 -32.98 0.31 -14.85
N LEU A 84 -31.93 0.04 -15.63
CA LEU A 84 -31.49 0.90 -16.72
C LEU A 84 -32.09 0.48 -18.09
N PRO A 85 -32.35 1.44 -19.00
CA PRO A 85 -32.74 1.16 -20.38
C PRO A 85 -31.66 0.35 -21.13
N PRO A 86 -32.02 -0.58 -22.03
CA PRO A 86 -31.08 -1.49 -22.69
C PRO A 86 -29.90 -0.81 -23.39
N GLU A 87 -30.16 0.34 -24.02
CA GLU A 87 -29.16 1.12 -24.77
C GLU A 87 -28.04 1.69 -23.89
N GLN A 88 -28.32 1.95 -22.61
CA GLN A 88 -27.34 2.50 -21.66
C GLN A 88 -26.62 1.42 -20.85
N ARG A 89 -27.08 0.17 -20.91
CA ARG A 89 -26.57 -0.90 -20.04
C ARG A 89 -25.09 -1.18 -20.28
N ALA A 90 -24.65 -1.33 -21.53
CA ALA A 90 -23.26 -1.69 -21.82
C ALA A 90 -22.25 -0.63 -21.30
N THR A 91 -22.51 0.65 -21.57
CA THR A 91 -21.62 1.74 -21.15
C THR A 91 -21.63 1.93 -19.62
N ARG A 92 -22.81 1.82 -18.99
CA ARG A 92 -22.94 1.93 -17.53
C ARG A 92 -22.39 0.71 -16.80
N GLU A 93 -22.54 -0.49 -17.37
CA GLU A 93 -22.01 -1.74 -16.85
C GLU A 93 -20.50 -1.65 -16.70
N SER A 94 -19.78 -1.29 -17.76
CA SER A 94 -18.32 -1.19 -17.69
C SER A 94 -17.87 -0.18 -16.64
N ALA A 95 -18.52 0.98 -16.54
CA ALA A 95 -18.18 2.00 -15.54
C ALA A 95 -18.46 1.54 -14.10
N MET A 96 -19.57 0.85 -13.87
CA MET A 96 -19.93 0.30 -12.56
C MET A 96 -18.98 -0.82 -12.14
N VAL A 97 -18.64 -1.72 -13.07
CA VAL A 97 -17.68 -2.80 -12.82
C VAL A 97 -16.28 -2.24 -12.55
N GLU A 98 -15.83 -1.24 -13.31
CA GLU A 98 -14.55 -0.57 -13.05
C GLU A 98 -14.53 0.06 -11.65
N ALA A 99 -15.61 0.75 -11.25
CA ALA A 99 -15.72 1.32 -9.91
C ALA A 99 -15.68 0.26 -8.80
N ALA A 100 -16.32 -0.90 -9.00
CA ALA A 100 -16.26 -2.02 -8.06
C ALA A 100 -14.85 -2.61 -7.98
N LEU A 101 -14.19 -2.85 -9.11
CA LEU A 101 -12.80 -3.32 -9.14
C LEU A 101 -11.86 -2.34 -8.43
N ARG A 102 -12.03 -1.03 -8.64
CA ARG A 102 -11.27 0.02 -7.92
C ARG A 102 -11.44 -0.08 -6.41
N LYS A 103 -12.65 -0.37 -5.92
CA LYS A 103 -12.91 -0.57 -4.48
C LYS A 103 -12.24 -1.84 -3.94
N MET A 104 -12.19 -2.91 -4.74
CA MET A 104 -11.62 -4.19 -4.33
C MET A 104 -10.08 -4.22 -4.41
N LEU A 105 -9.48 -3.38 -5.24
CA LEU A 105 -8.04 -3.46 -5.54
C LEU A 105 -7.09 -3.23 -4.35
N PRO A 106 -7.33 -2.27 -3.44
CA PRO A 106 -6.54 -2.17 -2.22
C PRO A 106 -6.57 -3.47 -1.42
N ALA A 107 -7.73 -4.15 -1.40
CA ALA A 107 -7.87 -5.42 -0.70
C ALA A 107 -7.12 -6.55 -1.42
N ILE A 108 -7.17 -6.62 -2.75
CA ILE A 108 -6.41 -7.61 -3.52
C ILE A 108 -4.91 -7.40 -3.34
N ARG A 109 -4.43 -6.16 -3.40
CA ARG A 109 -3.00 -5.85 -3.33
C ARG A 109 -2.38 -6.06 -1.96
N SER A 110 -3.16 -5.90 -0.91
CA SER A 110 -2.73 -6.31 0.43
C SER A 110 -2.60 -7.84 0.57
N LEU A 111 -3.18 -8.65 -0.34
CA LEU A 111 -2.92 -10.09 -0.41
C LEU A 111 -1.76 -10.44 -1.33
N THR A 112 -1.74 -9.84 -2.53
CA THR A 112 -0.84 -10.24 -3.61
C THR A 112 0.49 -9.48 -3.60
N GLY A 113 0.60 -8.40 -2.82
CA GLY A 113 1.71 -7.46 -2.90
C GLY A 113 1.59 -6.49 -4.08
N ALA A 114 2.56 -5.57 -4.17
CA ALA A 114 2.75 -4.72 -5.34
C ALA A 114 3.55 -5.47 -6.42
N GLY A 115 3.33 -5.13 -7.70
CA GLY A 115 4.07 -5.75 -8.80
C GLY A 115 5.54 -5.30 -8.87
N GLU A 116 6.35 -6.02 -9.65
CA GLU A 116 7.81 -5.80 -9.79
C GLU A 116 8.18 -4.38 -10.25
N GLY A 117 7.31 -3.72 -11.03
CA GLY A 117 7.55 -2.35 -11.48
C GLY A 117 7.09 -1.25 -10.50
N ALA A 118 6.49 -1.60 -9.37
CA ALA A 118 6.09 -0.62 -8.36
C ALA A 118 7.32 0.02 -7.69
N THR A 119 7.19 1.27 -7.25
CA THR A 119 8.27 1.90 -6.46
C THR A 119 8.38 1.22 -5.09
N PRO A 120 9.58 1.22 -4.45
CA PRO A 120 9.75 0.68 -3.11
C PRO A 120 8.71 1.17 -2.10
N TYR A 121 8.31 2.45 -2.19
CA TYR A 121 7.27 3.04 -1.36
C TYR A 121 5.92 2.29 -1.46
N HIS A 122 5.47 2.01 -2.68
CA HIS A 122 4.20 1.31 -2.90
C HIS A 122 4.28 -0.18 -2.57
N GLN A 123 5.45 -0.80 -2.75
CA GLN A 123 5.71 -2.15 -2.29
C GLN A 123 5.56 -2.22 -0.77
N GLU A 124 6.19 -1.30 -0.05
CA GLU A 124 6.14 -1.21 1.40
C GLU A 124 4.72 -0.93 1.93
N GLN A 125 3.97 -0.06 1.26
CA GLN A 125 2.55 0.14 1.58
C GLN A 125 1.74 -1.15 1.48
N CYS A 126 1.94 -1.95 0.42
CA CYS A 126 1.23 -3.21 0.26
C CYS A 126 1.65 -4.25 1.30
N LEU A 127 2.93 -4.30 1.65
CA LEU A 127 3.47 -5.16 2.71
C LEU A 127 2.84 -4.85 4.07
N ILE A 128 2.84 -3.58 4.48
CA ILE A 128 2.22 -3.13 5.73
C ILE A 128 0.73 -3.47 5.76
N ALA A 129 0.02 -3.26 4.66
CA ALA A 129 -1.41 -3.57 4.56
C ALA A 129 -1.67 -5.10 4.66
N GLY A 130 -0.80 -5.93 4.07
CA GLY A 130 -0.86 -7.37 4.20
C GLY A 130 -0.58 -7.86 5.62
N GLU A 131 0.47 -7.33 6.26
CA GLU A 131 0.78 -7.62 7.67
C GLU A 131 -0.37 -7.24 8.60
N TYR A 132 -0.95 -6.04 8.42
CA TYR A 132 -2.09 -5.59 9.20
C TYR A 132 -3.30 -6.53 9.03
N ARG A 133 -3.61 -6.95 7.80
CA ARG A 133 -4.68 -7.91 7.56
C ARG A 133 -4.42 -9.26 8.22
N GLU A 134 -3.19 -9.75 8.15
CA GLU A 134 -2.84 -11.03 8.79
C GLU A 134 -3.02 -10.96 10.31
N LEU A 135 -2.62 -9.85 10.93
CA LEU A 135 -2.85 -9.60 12.35
C LEU A 135 -4.35 -9.50 12.67
N ALA A 136 -5.13 -8.81 11.84
CA ALA A 136 -6.58 -8.72 11.99
C ALA A 136 -7.24 -10.10 11.93
N ARG A 137 -6.88 -10.95 10.95
CA ARG A 137 -7.41 -12.32 10.86
C ARG A 137 -7.09 -13.16 12.09
N ARG A 138 -5.88 -13.00 12.65
CA ARG A 138 -5.47 -13.69 13.88
C ARG A 138 -6.22 -13.15 15.09
N LEU A 139 -6.46 -11.84 15.14
CA LEU A 139 -7.27 -11.22 16.18
C LEU A 139 -8.69 -11.78 16.16
N ASP A 140 -9.34 -11.79 15.00
CA ASP A 140 -10.68 -12.36 14.81
C ASP A 140 -10.74 -13.83 15.26
N ALA A 141 -9.72 -14.62 14.93
CA ALA A 141 -9.65 -16.02 15.35
C ALA A 141 -9.54 -16.17 16.88
N VAL A 142 -8.72 -15.34 17.54
CA VAL A 142 -8.57 -15.35 19.00
C VAL A 142 -9.84 -14.85 19.68
N GLU A 143 -10.53 -13.87 19.10
CA GLU A 143 -11.82 -13.39 19.60
C GLU A 143 -12.87 -14.49 19.49
N ALA A 144 -12.95 -15.19 18.36
CA ALA A 144 -13.84 -16.34 18.20
C ALA A 144 -13.56 -17.45 19.22
N GLU A 145 -12.30 -17.76 19.50
CA GLU A 145 -11.92 -18.72 20.56
C GLU A 145 -12.36 -18.23 21.96
N LEU A 146 -12.23 -16.93 22.25
CA LEU A 146 -12.61 -16.35 23.54
C LEU A 146 -14.13 -16.34 23.77
N ASP A 147 -14.90 -16.24 22.69
CA ASP A 147 -16.37 -16.22 22.68
C ASP A 147 -16.98 -17.63 22.57
N GLU A 148 -16.17 -18.64 22.23
CA GLU A 148 -16.62 -20.02 22.12
C GLU A 148 -17.16 -20.55 23.46
N VAL A 149 -18.35 -21.17 23.41
CA VAL A 149 -19.02 -21.75 24.58
C VAL A 149 -18.73 -23.25 24.63
N GLY A 150 -18.00 -23.68 25.65
CA GLY A 150 -17.63 -25.10 25.80
C GLY A 150 -18.69 -25.94 26.50
N SER A 151 -19.52 -25.34 27.35
CA SER A 151 -20.61 -26.03 28.02
C SER A 151 -21.69 -25.05 28.49
N TYR A 152 -22.84 -25.58 28.90
CA TYR A 152 -23.89 -24.80 29.55
C TYR A 152 -24.07 -25.30 30.98
N ARG A 153 -24.12 -24.37 31.94
CA ARG A 153 -24.41 -24.67 33.34
C ARG A 153 -25.87 -24.31 33.62
N ALA A 154 -26.63 -25.25 34.17
CA ALA A 154 -27.98 -24.96 34.65
C ALA A 154 -27.87 -24.17 35.96
N GLU A 155 -28.41 -22.95 35.98
CA GLU A 155 -28.56 -22.13 37.18
C GLU A 155 -30.03 -21.80 37.37
N ARG A 156 -30.48 -21.71 38.63
CA ARG A 156 -31.89 -21.49 38.93
C ARG A 156 -32.17 -19.99 38.95
N ASP A 157 -33.09 -19.53 38.10
CA ASP A 157 -33.48 -18.13 38.08
C ASP A 157 -34.18 -17.77 39.41
N PRO A 158 -33.66 -16.79 40.16
CA PRO A 158 -34.21 -16.41 41.46
C PRO A 158 -35.61 -15.78 41.38
N GLN A 159 -36.06 -15.32 40.21
CA GLN A 159 -37.39 -14.71 40.03
C GLN A 159 -38.47 -15.73 39.66
N THR A 160 -38.15 -16.67 38.77
CA THR A 160 -39.12 -17.64 38.22
C THR A 160 -39.00 -19.03 38.86
N GLY A 161 -37.85 -19.35 39.46
CA GLY A 161 -37.55 -20.66 40.03
C GLY A 161 -37.25 -21.75 38.99
N GLU A 162 -37.21 -21.40 37.70
CA GLU A 162 -36.92 -22.30 36.59
C GLU A 162 -35.40 -22.45 36.36
N ALA A 163 -34.99 -23.56 35.75
CA ALA A 163 -33.59 -23.80 35.40
C ALA A 163 -33.26 -23.10 34.08
N VAL A 164 -32.33 -22.15 34.12
CA VAL A 164 -31.83 -21.42 32.95
C VAL A 164 -30.43 -21.93 32.61
N ALA A 165 -30.19 -22.20 31.33
CA ALA A 165 -28.88 -22.60 30.82
C ALA A 165 -28.00 -21.37 30.63
N ILE A 166 -26.96 -21.22 31.44
CA ILE A 166 -25.97 -20.15 31.33
C ILE A 166 -24.78 -20.65 30.52
N PRO A 167 -24.37 -19.94 29.45
CA PRO A 167 -23.21 -20.33 28.65
C PRO A 167 -21.94 -20.18 29.48
N VAL A 168 -21.11 -21.22 29.45
CA VAL A 168 -19.82 -21.26 30.11
C VAL A 168 -18.73 -21.23 29.03
N PRO A 169 -17.87 -20.19 28.99
CA PRO A 169 -16.82 -20.09 27.98
C PRO A 169 -15.92 -21.32 27.97
N LEU A 170 -15.51 -21.74 26.77
CA LEU A 170 -14.64 -22.91 26.54
C LEU A 170 -13.31 -22.75 27.29
N TYR A 171 -12.69 -21.58 27.18
CA TYR A 171 -11.44 -21.26 27.87
C TYR A 171 -11.70 -20.51 29.18
N GLN A 172 -11.06 -20.98 30.26
CA GLN A 172 -11.16 -20.42 31.61
C GLN A 172 -9.79 -20.28 32.27
N GLY A 173 -9.73 -19.56 33.40
CA GLY A 173 -8.51 -19.41 34.21
C GLY A 173 -7.31 -18.93 33.39
N ASP A 174 -6.18 -19.61 33.58
CA ASP A 174 -4.90 -19.28 32.94
C ASP A 174 -4.94 -19.40 31.40
N SER A 175 -5.76 -20.29 30.86
CA SER A 175 -5.92 -20.42 29.41
C SER A 175 -6.63 -19.20 28.82
N ARG A 176 -7.69 -18.70 29.50
CA ARG A 176 -8.38 -17.47 29.07
C ARG A 176 -7.48 -16.24 29.21
N SER A 177 -6.73 -16.13 30.30
CA SER A 177 -5.82 -15.01 30.51
C SER A 177 -4.70 -14.97 29.46
N SER A 178 -4.17 -16.13 29.06
CA SER A 178 -3.17 -16.24 27.98
C SER A 178 -3.72 -15.77 26.63
N ARG A 179 -4.98 -16.14 26.30
CA ARG A 179 -5.64 -15.68 25.07
C ARG A 179 -5.94 -14.19 25.07
N LEU A 180 -6.34 -13.64 26.23
CA LEU A 180 -6.50 -12.18 26.40
C LEU A 180 -5.17 -11.43 26.25
N ALA A 181 -4.07 -11.97 26.78
CA ALA A 181 -2.74 -11.40 26.60
C ALA A 181 -2.31 -11.41 25.11
N LEU A 182 -2.61 -12.51 24.40
CA LEU A 182 -2.38 -12.60 22.95
C LEU A 182 -3.20 -11.57 22.18
N LYS A 183 -4.49 -11.41 22.51
CA LYS A 183 -5.36 -10.37 21.93
C LYS A 183 -4.73 -8.97 22.07
N LEU A 184 -4.32 -8.60 23.29
CA LEU A 184 -3.71 -7.29 23.55
C LEU A 184 -2.38 -7.09 22.81
N ASP A 185 -1.58 -8.14 22.65
CA ASP A 185 -0.35 -8.09 21.86
C ASP A 185 -0.65 -7.88 20.36
N LEU A 186 -1.63 -8.59 19.80
CA LEU A 186 -2.06 -8.40 18.42
C LEU A 186 -2.56 -6.97 18.17
N GLU A 187 -3.43 -6.44 19.04
CA GLU A 187 -3.91 -5.05 18.97
C GLU A 187 -2.77 -4.02 19.06
N ARG A 188 -1.76 -4.27 19.91
CA ARG A 188 -0.57 -3.42 20.00
C ARG A 188 0.21 -3.45 18.69
N ARG A 189 0.44 -4.63 18.10
CA ARG A 189 1.16 -4.78 16.81
C ARG A 189 0.38 -4.12 15.67
N MET A 190 -0.94 -4.24 15.66
CA MET A 190 -1.77 -3.55 14.68
C MET A 190 -1.63 -2.03 14.80
N ARG A 191 -1.64 -1.47 16.02
CA ARG A 191 -1.50 -0.02 16.26
C ARG A 191 -0.17 0.57 15.80
N VAL A 192 0.93 -0.19 15.87
CA VAL A 192 2.22 0.33 15.37
C VAL A 192 2.28 0.37 13.85
N LEU A 193 1.44 -0.42 13.15
CA LEU A 193 1.30 -0.41 11.70
C LEU A 193 0.24 0.60 11.22
N VAL A 194 -0.95 0.60 11.82
CA VAL A 194 -2.07 1.46 11.45
C VAL A 194 -2.70 2.03 12.71
N SER A 195 -2.76 3.35 12.77
CA SER A 195 -3.39 4.09 13.86
C SER A 195 -4.92 3.92 13.84
N PRO A 196 -5.63 4.18 14.96
CA PRO A 196 -7.09 4.05 15.02
C PRO A 196 -7.87 4.94 14.03
N ASP A 197 -7.26 6.04 13.59
CA ASP A 197 -7.82 6.96 12.59
C ASP A 197 -7.55 6.51 11.14
N GLY A 198 -6.94 5.33 10.94
CA GLY A 198 -6.57 4.79 9.63
C GLY A 198 -5.27 5.36 9.07
N THR A 199 -4.57 6.25 9.79
CA THR A 199 -3.27 6.76 9.36
C THR A 199 -2.15 5.78 9.65
N PRO A 200 -0.96 5.89 9.00
CA PRO A 200 0.17 5.05 9.32
C PRO A 200 0.58 5.16 10.80
N GLY A 201 0.74 4.01 11.46
CA GLY A 201 1.28 3.92 12.83
C GLY A 201 2.77 4.28 12.88
N VAL A 202 3.37 4.30 14.08
CA VAL A 202 4.77 4.74 14.28
C VAL A 202 5.76 3.92 13.45
N GLU A 203 5.60 2.59 13.43
CA GLU A 203 6.50 1.71 12.69
C GLU A 203 6.25 1.81 11.18
N ALA A 204 4.98 1.91 10.77
CA ALA A 204 4.65 2.14 9.36
C ALA A 204 5.21 3.48 8.85
N LYS A 205 5.13 4.56 9.63
CA LYS A 205 5.72 5.87 9.27
C LYS A 205 7.22 5.75 9.03
N ARG A 206 7.93 5.02 9.88
CA ARG A 206 9.37 4.77 9.74
C ARG A 206 9.69 4.02 8.44
N ARG A 207 9.05 2.86 8.24
CA ARG A 207 9.24 1.99 7.06
C ARG A 207 8.88 2.71 5.76
N LEU A 208 7.74 3.40 5.73
CA LEU A 208 7.31 4.19 4.57
C LEU A 208 8.25 5.36 4.28
N GLY A 209 8.82 6.00 5.30
CA GLY A 209 9.82 7.06 5.13
C GLY A 209 11.14 6.54 4.52
N GLU A 210 11.59 5.36 4.93
CA GLU A 210 12.74 4.65 4.32
C GLU A 210 12.45 4.31 2.85
N ALA A 211 11.33 3.67 2.58
CA ALA A 211 10.94 3.26 1.24
C ALA A 211 10.69 4.47 0.30
N MET A 212 10.21 5.60 0.83
CA MET A 212 10.06 6.84 0.07
C MET A 212 11.41 7.40 -0.36
N ARG A 213 12.41 7.43 0.53
CA ARG A 213 13.76 7.90 0.18
C ARG A 213 14.38 7.04 -0.91
N GLU A 214 14.29 5.73 -0.78
CA GLU A 214 14.76 4.80 -1.81
C GLU A 214 14.05 5.05 -3.16
N SER A 215 12.73 5.23 -3.12
CA SER A 215 11.95 5.54 -4.31
C SER A 215 12.37 6.85 -4.98
N VAL A 216 12.67 7.89 -4.21
CA VAL A 216 13.17 9.17 -4.71
C VAL A 216 14.55 9.01 -5.36
N VAL A 217 15.46 8.24 -4.76
CA VAL A 217 16.78 7.97 -5.34
C VAL A 217 16.63 7.26 -6.70
N LEU A 218 15.77 6.24 -6.78
CA LEU A 218 15.50 5.53 -8.04
C LEU A 218 14.85 6.45 -9.09
N ALA A 219 13.92 7.32 -8.68
CA ALA A 219 13.28 8.27 -9.57
C ALA A 219 14.29 9.28 -10.15
N LYS A 220 15.23 9.76 -9.32
CA LYS A 220 16.33 10.64 -9.75
C LYS A 220 17.23 9.96 -10.77
N GLN A 221 17.67 8.73 -10.49
CA GLN A 221 18.50 7.95 -11.41
C GLN A 221 17.80 7.73 -12.76
N ARG A 222 16.51 7.41 -12.75
CA ARG A 222 15.72 7.27 -14.00
C ARG A 222 15.64 8.60 -14.77
N ALA A 223 15.41 9.71 -14.07
CA ALA A 223 15.34 11.03 -14.69
C ALA A 223 16.68 11.45 -15.31
N GLU A 224 17.79 11.14 -14.65
CA GLU A 224 19.15 11.37 -15.17
C GLU A 224 19.41 10.52 -16.42
N GLN A 225 19.12 9.21 -16.37
CA GLN A 225 19.23 8.32 -17.53
C GLN A 225 18.40 8.79 -18.74
N LEU A 226 17.19 9.31 -18.50
CA LEU A 226 16.35 9.89 -19.56
C LEU A 226 16.96 11.15 -20.16
N ARG A 227 17.60 12.00 -19.35
CA ARG A 227 18.31 13.20 -19.85
C ARG A 227 19.54 12.81 -20.65
N ASP A 228 20.35 11.89 -20.13
CA ASP A 228 21.57 11.42 -20.79
C ASP A 228 21.26 10.75 -22.13
N SER A 229 20.22 9.92 -22.17
CA SER A 229 19.79 9.28 -23.42
C SER A 229 19.22 10.28 -24.43
N ALA A 230 18.49 11.30 -23.98
CA ALA A 230 18.02 12.38 -24.86
C ALA A 230 19.20 13.19 -25.43
N GLU A 231 20.20 13.50 -24.62
CA GLU A 231 21.42 14.18 -25.07
C GLU A 231 22.26 13.32 -26.02
N ALA A 232 22.44 12.04 -25.71
CA ALA A 232 23.13 11.10 -26.59
C ALA A 232 22.46 11.01 -27.97
N ASN A 233 21.13 10.93 -28.00
CA ASN A 233 20.36 10.92 -29.26
C ASN A 233 20.52 12.24 -30.04
N ARG A 234 20.54 13.39 -29.34
CA ARG A 234 20.80 14.68 -29.97
C ARG A 234 22.19 14.72 -30.60
N LEU A 235 23.22 14.34 -29.86
CA LEU A 235 24.60 14.31 -30.33
C LEU A 235 24.79 13.34 -31.50
N ALA A 236 24.17 12.16 -31.45
CA ALA A 236 24.17 11.22 -32.57
C ALA A 236 23.55 11.82 -33.84
N GLY A 237 22.44 12.54 -33.72
CA GLY A 237 21.83 13.27 -34.83
C GLY A 237 22.74 14.35 -35.41
N GLU A 238 23.45 15.10 -34.55
CA GLU A 238 24.42 16.11 -34.98
C GLU A 238 25.63 15.49 -35.70
N MET A 239 26.14 14.35 -35.23
CA MET A 239 27.24 13.61 -35.88
C MET A 239 26.84 13.13 -37.27
N LEU A 240 25.69 12.47 -37.41
CA LEU A 240 25.18 12.00 -38.71
C LEU A 240 24.99 13.14 -39.71
N ARG A 241 24.58 14.33 -39.23
CA ARG A 241 24.47 15.52 -40.07
C ARG A 241 25.84 15.99 -40.55
N LYS A 242 26.84 16.05 -39.67
CA LYS A 242 28.21 16.45 -40.03
C LYS A 242 28.81 15.48 -41.06
N GLU A 243 28.70 14.18 -40.83
CA GLU A 243 29.17 13.15 -41.77
C GLU A 243 28.53 13.30 -43.16
N ARG A 244 27.22 13.57 -43.22
CA ARG A 244 26.51 13.80 -44.48
C ARG A 244 27.02 15.04 -45.22
N ILE A 245 27.24 16.14 -44.49
CA ILE A 245 27.78 17.39 -45.06
C ILE A 245 29.21 17.18 -45.57
N GLU A 246 30.07 16.50 -44.80
CA GLU A 246 31.44 16.19 -45.21
C GLU A 246 31.49 15.28 -46.43
N ALA A 247 30.62 14.26 -46.50
CA ALA A 247 30.52 13.37 -47.66
C ALA A 247 30.11 14.14 -48.92
N GLN A 248 29.13 15.04 -48.81
CA GLN A 248 28.71 15.92 -49.92
C GLN A 248 29.83 16.87 -50.35
N ALA A 249 30.52 17.50 -49.39
CA ALA A 249 31.65 18.39 -49.68
C ALA A 249 32.80 17.65 -50.39
N LYS A 250 33.14 16.43 -49.95
CA LYS A 250 34.16 15.58 -50.61
C LYS A 250 33.75 15.20 -52.03
N ALA A 251 32.48 14.84 -52.25
CA ALA A 251 31.96 14.54 -53.57
C ALA A 251 32.07 15.74 -54.52
N ILE A 252 31.64 16.93 -54.08
CA ILE A 252 31.75 18.17 -54.87
C ILE A 252 33.21 18.51 -55.16
N ALA A 253 34.09 18.42 -54.16
CA ALA A 253 35.52 18.69 -54.33
C ALA A 253 36.19 17.74 -55.34
N SER A 254 35.77 16.47 -55.38
CA SER A 254 36.28 15.49 -56.35
C SER A 254 35.87 15.82 -57.79
N VAL A 255 34.64 16.28 -58.00
CA VAL A 255 34.15 16.71 -59.32
C VAL A 255 34.95 17.92 -59.80
N HIS A 256 35.12 18.94 -58.96
CA HIS A 256 35.89 20.14 -59.32
C HIS A 256 37.34 19.85 -59.68
N ARG A 257 37.97 18.86 -59.01
CA ARG A 257 39.36 18.49 -59.25
C ARG A 257 39.56 17.76 -60.59
N ASN A 258 38.53 17.10 -61.11
CA ASN A 258 38.57 16.39 -62.41
C ASN A 258 38.17 17.28 -63.60
N THR A 259 37.58 18.45 -63.34
CA THR A 259 37.17 19.43 -64.36
C THR A 259 38.21 20.52 -64.65
N LEU A 260 39.32 20.55 -63.91
CA LEU A 260 40.50 21.39 -64.15
C LEU A 260 41.58 20.55 -64.84
#